data_AF-R7QZ96-F1
#
_entry.id   AF-R7QZ96-F1
#
_cell.length_a   1.000
_cell.length_b   1.000
_cell.length_c   1.000
_cell.angle_alpha   90.00
_cell.angle_beta   90.00
_cell.angle_gamma   90.00
#
_symmetry.space_group_name_H-M   'P 1'
#
loop_
_entity.id
_entity.type
_entity.pdbx_description
1 polymer ?
#
loop_
_entity_poly.entity_id
_entity_poly.type
_entity_poly.pdbx_seq_one_letter_code
_entity_poly.pdbx_strand_id
1 'polypeptide(L)'
;MLEVYYNSRQYPMSIRLLETRFESAFAMFAALGTYYEKHGYFSMSHSRIRRLEILLAFAEEIDGEHLDVLKEAAVYDIYSRENAKSRPAFAEDRTEYKELAHRFCKKGKLQHLERFYYIMPEEETVKELPERQKEPCYLLFDYEKRDALNHQAEIHPVDPKKEEA
;
A
#
# COMPACT_ATOMS: atom_id res chain seq x y z
N MET A 1 -17.91 0.29 6.98
CA MET A 1 -16.59 0.11 6.33
C MET A 1 -16.25 1.23 5.34
N LEU A 2 -17.23 1.79 4.62
CA LEU A 2 -17.05 2.96 3.76
C LEU A 2 -16.34 4.15 4.45
N GLU A 3 -16.82 4.57 5.62
CA GLU A 3 -16.20 5.68 6.36
C GLU A 3 -14.71 5.44 6.67
N VAL A 4 -14.38 4.20 7.02
CA VAL A 4 -13.04 3.82 7.45
C VAL A 4 -12.08 3.71 6.28
N TYR A 5 -12.51 3.11 5.17
CA TYR A 5 -11.63 2.74 4.07
C TYR A 5 -11.72 3.66 2.86
N TYR A 6 -12.95 4.04 2.47
CA TYR A 6 -13.19 4.84 1.28
C TYR A 6 -13.12 6.34 1.61
N ASN A 7 -13.94 6.83 2.53
CA ASN A 7 -14.03 8.27 2.82
C ASN A 7 -12.77 8.81 3.49
N SER A 8 -12.08 7.98 4.27
CA SER A 8 -10.80 8.37 4.89
C SER A 8 -9.69 8.62 3.86
N ARG A 9 -9.83 8.05 2.65
CA ARG A 9 -8.82 8.03 1.58
C ARG A 9 -7.47 7.46 2.01
N GLN A 10 -7.39 6.72 3.11
CA GLN A 10 -6.11 6.27 3.66
C GLN A 10 -5.54 5.02 2.96
N TYR A 11 -6.39 4.27 2.24
CA TYR A 11 -6.01 2.98 1.62
C TYR A 11 -6.45 2.87 0.15
N PRO A 12 -6.22 3.91 -0.68
CA PRO A 12 -6.80 3.97 -2.01
C PRO A 12 -6.32 2.81 -2.89
N MET A 13 -5.03 2.44 -2.83
CA MET A 13 -4.50 1.38 -3.71
C MET A 13 -5.01 0.01 -3.29
N SER A 14 -4.96 -0.29 -1.98
CA SER A 14 -5.42 -1.58 -1.45
C SER A 14 -6.90 -1.82 -1.74
N ILE A 15 -7.74 -0.78 -1.58
CA ILE A 15 -9.18 -0.86 -1.87
C ILE A 15 -9.44 -1.02 -3.36
N ARG A 16 -8.75 -0.23 -4.20
CA ARG A 16 -8.91 -0.28 -5.65
C ARG A 16 -8.56 -1.66 -6.22
N LEU A 17 -7.47 -2.27 -5.76
CA LEU A 17 -7.08 -3.60 -6.22
C LEU A 17 -8.01 -4.70 -5.68
N LEU A 18 -8.39 -4.63 -4.40
CA LEU A 18 -9.30 -5.61 -3.82
C LEU A 18 -10.70 -5.57 -4.46
N GLU A 19 -11.17 -4.39 -4.88
CA GLU A 19 -12.48 -4.23 -5.53
C GLU A 19 -12.59 -5.08 -6.80
N THR A 20 -11.48 -5.32 -7.51
CA THR A 20 -11.46 -6.18 -8.72
C THR A 20 -11.87 -7.63 -8.46
N ARG A 21 -11.96 -8.05 -7.19
CA ARG A 21 -12.39 -9.40 -6.76
C ARG A 21 -13.90 -9.48 -6.50
N PHE A 22 -14.61 -8.37 -6.66
CA PHE A 22 -16.04 -8.28 -6.36
C PHE A 22 -16.79 -7.72 -7.57
N GLU A 23 -18.07 -8.07 -7.66
CA GLU A 23 -18.96 -7.56 -8.72
C GLU A 23 -19.19 -6.05 -8.63
N SER A 24 -18.96 -5.45 -7.46
CA SER A 24 -19.06 -4.01 -7.22
C SER A 24 -18.37 -3.58 -5.92
N ALA A 25 -17.99 -2.31 -5.81
CA ALA A 25 -17.60 -1.68 -4.55
C ALA A 25 -18.59 -1.97 -3.41
N PHE A 26 -19.90 -1.91 -3.68
CA PHE A 26 -20.93 -2.17 -2.68
C PHE A 26 -20.80 -3.58 -2.10
N ALA A 27 -20.67 -4.60 -2.96
CA ALA A 27 -20.51 -5.98 -2.54
C ALA A 27 -19.25 -6.17 -1.68
N MET A 28 -18.13 -5.58 -2.10
CA MET A 28 -16.87 -5.61 -1.34
C MET A 28 -17.03 -4.98 0.05
N PHE A 29 -17.58 -3.76 0.15
CA PHE A 29 -17.73 -3.08 1.44
C PHE A 29 -18.75 -3.74 2.36
N ALA A 30 -19.80 -4.36 1.80
CA ALA A 30 -20.74 -5.17 2.55
C ALA A 30 -20.05 -6.41 3.15
N ALA A 31 -19.30 -7.16 2.31
CA ALA A 31 -18.54 -8.33 2.74
C ALA A 31 -17.49 -7.98 3.83
N LEU A 32 -16.76 -6.89 3.64
CA LEU A 32 -15.81 -6.39 4.66
C LEU A 32 -16.52 -5.99 5.96
N GLY A 33 -17.74 -5.44 5.87
CA GLY A 33 -18.57 -5.15 7.03
C GLY A 33 -18.93 -6.40 7.83
N THR A 34 -19.40 -7.44 7.16
CA THR A 34 -19.68 -8.75 7.76
C THR A 34 -18.42 -9.38 8.36
N TYR A 35 -17.28 -9.26 7.68
CA TYR A 35 -15.99 -9.74 8.20
C TYR A 35 -15.63 -9.07 9.53
N TYR A 36 -15.76 -7.75 9.61
CA TYR A 36 -15.53 -6.98 10.83
C TYR A 36 -16.47 -7.36 11.98
N GLU A 37 -17.74 -7.63 11.67
CA GLU A 37 -18.74 -8.05 12.66
C GLU A 37 -18.40 -9.42 13.24
N LYS A 38 -18.17 -10.40 12.36
CA LYS A 38 -17.82 -11.78 12.74
C LYS A 38 -16.59 -11.85 13.65
N HIS A 39 -15.63 -10.95 13.46
CA HIS A 39 -14.38 -10.90 14.23
C HIS A 39 -14.40 -9.91 15.39
N GLY A 40 -15.53 -9.24 15.65
CA GLY A 40 -15.69 -8.29 16.76
C GLY A 40 -14.87 -7.00 16.61
N TYR A 41 -14.38 -6.69 15.42
CA TYR A 41 -13.48 -5.55 15.19
C TYR A 41 -14.15 -4.17 15.34
N PHE A 42 -15.48 -4.09 15.36
CA PHE A 42 -16.19 -2.84 15.62
C PHE A 42 -16.06 -2.31 17.05
N SER A 43 -15.74 -3.18 18.00
CA SER A 43 -15.70 -2.84 19.43
C SER A 43 -14.44 -2.09 19.88
N MET A 44 -13.49 -1.82 18.97
CA MET A 44 -12.21 -1.21 19.31
C MET A 44 -11.68 -0.28 18.21
N SER A 45 -10.82 0.66 18.62
CA SER A 45 -10.09 1.54 17.71
C SER A 45 -8.90 0.81 17.10
N HIS A 46 -8.69 0.98 15.80
CA HIS A 46 -7.57 0.39 15.07
C HIS A 46 -6.59 1.47 14.59
N SER A 47 -5.30 1.16 14.59
CA SER A 47 -4.29 1.96 13.90
C SER A 47 -4.44 1.81 12.38
N ARG A 48 -3.73 2.65 11.61
CA ARG A 48 -3.68 2.53 10.13
C ARG A 48 -3.11 1.18 9.69
N ILE A 49 -1.97 0.80 10.26
CA ILE A 49 -1.32 -0.49 9.98
C ILE A 49 -2.26 -1.64 10.37
N ARG A 50 -2.93 -1.57 11.53
CA ARG A 50 -3.85 -2.63 11.95
C ARG A 50 -5.04 -2.78 11.01
N ARG A 51 -5.55 -1.68 10.44
CA ARG A 51 -6.61 -1.76 9.42
C ARG A 51 -6.12 -2.46 8.17
N LEU A 52 -4.91 -2.17 7.69
CA LEU A 52 -4.32 -2.91 6.56
C LEU A 52 -4.09 -4.39 6.88
N GLU A 53 -3.65 -4.74 8.09
CA GLU A 53 -3.57 -6.14 8.51
C GLU A 53 -4.92 -6.85 8.47
N ILE A 54 -5.98 -6.20 8.93
CA ILE A 54 -7.36 -6.73 8.86
C ILE A 54 -7.82 -6.84 7.41
N LEU A 55 -7.53 -5.84 6.58
CA LEU A 55 -7.91 -5.84 5.16
C LEU A 55 -7.20 -6.97 4.40
N LEU A 56 -5.92 -7.23 4.71
CA LEU A 56 -5.15 -8.32 4.12
C LEU A 56 -5.65 -9.69 4.59
N ALA A 57 -6.00 -9.84 5.88
CA ALA A 57 -6.59 -11.08 6.38
C ALA A 57 -7.97 -11.36 5.73
N PHE A 58 -8.78 -10.31 5.52
CA PHE A 58 -10.00 -10.41 4.75
C PHE A 58 -9.72 -10.79 3.29
N ALA A 59 -8.76 -10.13 2.65
CA ALA A 59 -8.41 -10.41 1.26
C ALA A 59 -7.88 -11.83 1.05
N GLU A 60 -7.14 -12.38 2.03
CA GLU A 60 -6.67 -13.77 2.01
C GLU A 60 -7.82 -14.78 2.01
N GLU A 61 -8.93 -14.50 2.70
CA GLU A 61 -10.15 -15.34 2.64
C GLU A 61 -10.86 -15.28 1.28
N ILE A 62 -10.64 -14.22 0.50
CA ILE A 62 -11.31 -13.98 -0.78
C ILE A 62 -10.46 -14.48 -1.96
N ASP A 63 -9.18 -14.11 -2.00
CA ASP A 63 -8.24 -14.40 -3.08
C ASP A 63 -6.81 -14.50 -2.51
N GLY A 64 -6.54 -15.59 -1.79
CA GLY A 64 -5.22 -15.86 -1.20
C GLY A 64 -4.12 -16.09 -2.25
N GLU A 65 -4.46 -16.47 -3.48
CA GLU A 65 -3.50 -16.64 -4.58
C GLU A 65 -2.84 -15.32 -4.97
N HIS A 66 -3.60 -14.22 -4.92
CA HIS A 66 -3.12 -12.89 -5.28
C HIS A 66 -2.81 -12.00 -4.07
N LEU A 67 -2.57 -12.60 -2.90
CA LEU A 67 -2.33 -11.83 -1.68
C LEU A 67 -1.08 -10.94 -1.77
N ASP A 68 -0.06 -11.35 -2.52
CA ASP A 68 1.22 -10.63 -2.58
C ASP A 68 1.11 -9.25 -3.26
N VAL A 69 0.28 -9.12 -4.30
CA VAL A 69 0.01 -7.79 -4.91
C VAL A 69 -0.74 -6.88 -3.94
N LEU A 70 -1.64 -7.43 -3.13
CA LEU A 70 -2.36 -6.67 -2.11
C LEU A 70 -1.47 -6.27 -0.94
N LYS A 71 -0.50 -7.11 -0.55
CA LYS A 71 0.54 -6.73 0.44
C LYS A 71 1.36 -5.55 -0.07
N GLU A 72 1.80 -5.59 -1.33
CA GLU A 72 2.54 -4.46 -1.93
C GLU A 72 1.66 -3.20 -2.03
N ALA A 73 0.38 -3.32 -2.38
CA ALA A 73 -0.55 -2.18 -2.35
C ALA A 73 -0.72 -1.59 -0.93
N ALA A 74 -0.79 -2.43 0.10
CA ALA A 74 -0.85 -2.00 1.49
C ALA A 74 0.43 -1.27 1.93
N VAL A 75 1.59 -1.75 1.49
CA VAL A 75 2.89 -1.08 1.70
C VAL A 75 2.91 0.29 1.01
N TYR A 76 2.44 0.35 -0.24
CA TYR A 76 2.32 1.59 -1.00
C TYR A 76 1.41 2.62 -0.30
N ASP A 77 0.25 2.18 0.18
CA ASP A 77 -0.69 3.05 0.91
C ASP A 77 -0.07 3.61 2.20
N ILE A 78 0.70 2.81 2.93
CA ILE A 78 1.41 3.29 4.14
C ILE A 78 2.41 4.37 3.78
N TYR A 79 3.34 4.07 2.88
CA TYR A 79 4.46 4.97 2.62
C TYR A 79 4.08 6.16 1.75
N SER A 80 2.98 6.10 0.97
CA SER A 80 2.38 7.28 0.36
C SER A 80 1.80 8.23 1.41
N ARG A 81 1.37 7.73 2.57
CA ARG A 81 0.72 8.53 3.62
C ARG A 81 1.69 9.03 4.67
N GLU A 82 2.60 8.20 5.15
CA GLU A 82 3.46 8.53 6.29
C GLU A 82 4.83 7.88 6.21
N ASN A 83 5.81 8.52 6.88
CA ASN A 83 7.09 7.92 7.15
C ASN A 83 6.95 6.96 8.35
N ALA A 84 6.49 5.75 8.08
CA ALA A 84 6.15 4.79 9.13
C ALA A 84 7.37 4.46 10.00
N LYS A 85 7.23 4.63 11.32
CA LYS A 85 8.31 4.40 12.29
C LYS A 85 8.70 2.93 12.42
N SER A 86 7.76 2.03 12.16
CA SER A 86 7.96 0.58 12.19
C SER A 86 7.64 -0.03 10.84
N ARG A 87 8.41 -1.04 10.44
CA ARG A 87 8.14 -1.84 9.26
C ARG A 87 6.84 -2.63 9.47
N PRO A 88 5.85 -2.55 8.57
CA PRO A 88 4.66 -3.40 8.66
C PRO A 88 5.05 -4.88 8.54
N ALA A 89 4.43 -5.76 9.31
CA ALA A 89 4.80 -7.18 9.35
C ALA A 89 4.56 -7.91 8.01
N PHE A 90 3.63 -7.41 7.20
CA PHE A 90 3.32 -7.95 5.88
C PHE A 90 4.26 -7.46 4.76
N ALA A 91 5.19 -6.57 5.07
CA ALA A 91 6.09 -5.98 4.09
C ALA A 91 7.41 -6.76 4.03
N GLU A 92 7.97 -6.91 2.82
CA GLU A 92 9.22 -7.68 2.62
C GLU A 92 10.40 -7.12 3.44
N ASP A 93 11.38 -7.98 3.70
CA ASP A 93 12.64 -7.58 4.31
C ASP A 93 13.44 -6.64 3.39
N ARG A 94 14.09 -5.64 3.99
CA ARG A 94 14.79 -4.58 3.25
C ARG A 94 16.29 -4.78 3.12
N THR A 95 16.82 -5.87 3.68
CA THR A 95 18.26 -6.14 3.75
C THR A 95 18.89 -6.15 2.36
N GLU A 96 18.19 -6.71 1.37
CA GLU A 96 18.67 -6.84 -0.02
C GLU A 96 18.89 -5.50 -0.73
N TYR A 97 18.20 -4.43 -0.32
CA TYR A 97 18.28 -3.12 -0.98
C TYR A 97 18.63 -1.99 -0.01
N LYS A 98 19.15 -2.32 1.17
CA LYS A 98 19.55 -1.35 2.19
C LYS A 98 20.59 -0.34 1.67
N GLU A 99 21.52 -0.78 0.84
CA GLU A 99 22.51 0.10 0.21
C GLU A 99 21.89 1.09 -0.77
N LEU A 100 20.87 0.65 -1.54
CA LEU A 100 20.10 1.55 -2.40
C LEU A 100 19.34 2.59 -1.57
N ALA A 101 18.73 2.17 -0.47
CA ALA A 101 18.06 3.11 0.44
C ALA A 101 19.03 4.15 1.02
N HIS A 102 20.26 3.75 1.37
CA HIS A 102 21.28 4.71 1.83
C HIS A 102 21.74 5.67 0.73
N ARG A 103 21.81 5.19 -0.52
CA ARG A 103 22.21 5.99 -1.68
C ARG A 103 21.17 7.05 -2.02
N PHE A 104 19.89 6.67 -2.12
CA PHE A 104 18.83 7.55 -2.62
C PHE A 104 18.17 8.41 -1.53
N CYS A 105 18.10 7.94 -0.28
CA CYS A 105 17.56 8.75 0.81
C CYS A 105 18.60 9.77 1.30
N LYS A 106 18.37 11.05 1.02
CA LYS A 106 19.31 12.12 1.34
C LYS A 106 19.38 12.37 2.84
N LYS A 107 20.60 12.55 3.36
CA LYS A 107 20.83 12.84 4.79
C LYS A 107 20.09 14.11 5.21
N GLY A 108 19.29 14.01 6.27
CA GLY A 108 18.50 15.13 6.81
C GLY A 108 17.17 15.36 6.11
N LYS A 109 16.83 14.59 5.06
CA LYS A 109 15.52 14.60 4.42
C LYS A 109 14.60 13.55 5.01
N LEU A 110 13.30 13.86 5.04
CA LEU A 110 12.27 12.88 5.34
C LEU A 110 11.92 12.13 4.07
N GLN A 111 12.63 11.02 3.82
CA GLN A 111 12.45 10.17 2.65
C GLN A 111 12.42 8.69 3.03
N HIS A 112 11.72 7.88 2.24
CA HIS A 112 11.70 6.42 2.35
C HIS A 112 11.83 5.79 0.97
N LEU A 113 12.67 4.77 0.83
CA LEU A 113 12.78 3.97 -0.38
C LEU A 113 12.12 2.61 -0.15
N GLU A 114 11.27 2.20 -1.09
CA GLU A 114 10.63 0.90 -1.07
C GLU A 114 10.79 0.18 -2.41
N ARG A 115 10.80 -1.16 -2.36
CA ARG A 115 10.86 -2.04 -3.52
C ARG A 115 9.47 -2.61 -3.82
N PHE A 116 9.10 -2.64 -5.09
CA PHE A 116 7.85 -3.23 -5.57
C PHE A 116 8.11 -4.15 -6.77
N TYR A 117 7.43 -5.28 -6.83
CA TYR A 117 7.35 -6.14 -8.02
C TYR A 117 6.05 -5.94 -8.79
N TYR A 118 5.08 -5.21 -8.25
CA TYR A 118 3.85 -4.85 -8.94
C TYR A 118 3.86 -3.36 -9.26
N ILE A 119 3.60 -3.02 -10.53
CA ILE A 119 3.45 -1.62 -10.93
C ILE A 119 2.05 -1.19 -10.52
N MET A 120 1.97 -0.28 -9.55
CA MET A 120 0.69 0.21 -9.03
C MET A 120 -0.03 1.01 -10.13
N PRO A 121 -1.30 0.69 -10.45
CA PRO A 121 -2.04 1.36 -11.51
C PRO A 121 -2.33 2.82 -11.14
N GLU A 122 -2.22 3.71 -12.13
CA GLU A 122 -2.52 5.13 -11.95
C GLU A 122 -4.02 5.41 -12.09
N GLU A 123 -4.73 4.59 -12.87
CA GLU A 123 -6.16 4.75 -13.12
C GLU A 123 -6.99 4.56 -11.85
N GLU A 124 -8.04 5.36 -11.70
CA GLU A 124 -8.97 5.26 -10.57
C GLU A 124 -9.78 3.96 -10.62
N THR A 125 -10.05 3.45 -11.82
CA THR A 125 -10.78 2.20 -12.05
C THR A 125 -9.84 1.16 -12.64
N VAL A 126 -9.69 0.05 -11.92
CA VAL A 126 -8.85 -1.07 -12.31
C VAL A 126 -9.75 -2.26 -12.60
N LYS A 127 -9.49 -2.98 -13.69
CA LYS A 127 -10.27 -4.16 -14.08
C LYS A 127 -9.63 -5.47 -13.63
N GLU A 128 -8.30 -5.49 -13.62
CA GLU A 128 -7.50 -6.68 -13.35
C GLU A 128 -6.31 -6.31 -12.45
N LEU A 129 -5.86 -7.25 -11.64
CA LEU A 129 -4.69 -7.03 -10.79
C LEU A 129 -3.42 -6.89 -11.65
N PRO A 130 -2.48 -6.02 -11.27
CA PRO A 130 -1.22 -5.91 -11.99
C PRO A 130 -0.43 -7.23 -11.88
N GLU A 131 0.28 -7.57 -12.94
CA GLU A 131 1.14 -8.76 -12.98
C GLU A 131 2.48 -8.51 -12.27
N ARG A 132 3.01 -9.58 -11.67
CA ARG A 132 4.32 -9.54 -11.00
C ARG A 132 5.43 -9.40 -12.04
N GLN A 133 6.25 -8.37 -11.87
CA GLN A 133 7.41 -8.13 -12.72
C GLN A 133 8.58 -9.07 -12.35
N LYS A 134 9.46 -9.32 -13.33
CA LYS A 134 10.70 -10.09 -13.11
C LYS A 134 11.75 -9.28 -12.37
N GLU A 135 11.94 -8.02 -12.78
CA GLU A 135 12.80 -7.06 -12.09
C GLU A 135 11.92 -6.14 -11.22
N PRO A 136 12.34 -5.81 -9.99
CA PRO A 136 11.59 -4.88 -9.16
C PRO A 136 11.77 -3.43 -9.63
N CYS A 137 10.78 -2.60 -9.35
CA CYS A 137 10.93 -1.15 -9.35
C CYS A 137 11.17 -0.64 -7.93
N TYR A 138 11.76 0.56 -7.84
CA TYR A 138 12.04 1.21 -6.57
C TYR A 138 11.39 2.58 -6.56
N LEU A 139 10.64 2.88 -5.50
CA LEU A 139 9.95 4.16 -5.34
C LEU A 139 10.51 4.90 -4.13
N LEU A 140 10.90 6.15 -4.36
CA LEU A 140 11.31 7.09 -3.33
C LEU A 140 10.11 7.96 -2.94
N PHE A 141 9.68 7.83 -1.69
CA PHE A 141 8.63 8.63 -1.08
C PHE A 141 9.28 9.83 -0.38
N ASP A 142 9.05 11.04 -0.88
CA ASP A 142 9.51 12.29 -0.29
C ASP A 142 8.39 12.95 0.51
N TYR A 143 8.57 13.05 1.82
CA TYR A 143 7.55 13.57 2.73
C TYR A 143 7.62 15.07 2.95
N GLU A 144 8.68 15.74 2.48
CA GLU A 144 8.80 17.20 2.55
C GLU A 144 7.95 17.89 1.47
N LYS A 145 7.64 17.15 0.41
CA LYS A 145 6.72 17.56 -0.64
C LYS A 145 5.51 16.66 -0.62
N ARG A 146 4.33 17.24 -0.45
CA ARG A 146 3.08 16.49 -0.41
C ARG A 146 2.08 17.10 -1.38
N ASP A 147 1.27 16.24 -1.96
CA ASP A 147 0.14 16.67 -2.76
C ASP A 147 -0.83 17.51 -1.89
N ALA A 148 -1.27 18.65 -2.41
CA ALA A 148 -2.08 19.59 -1.65
C ALA A 148 -3.54 19.12 -1.42
N LEU A 149 -4.03 18.20 -2.25
CA LEU A 149 -5.41 17.71 -2.23
C LEU A 149 -5.57 16.46 -1.38
N ASN A 150 -4.60 15.54 -1.49
CA ASN A 150 -4.67 14.24 -0.86
C ASN A 150 -3.58 14.03 0.20
N HIS A 151 -2.61 14.93 0.35
CA HIS A 151 -1.52 14.86 1.34
C HIS A 151 -0.60 13.65 1.24
N GLN A 152 -0.59 12.94 0.11
CA GLN A 152 0.38 11.88 -0.15
C GLN A 152 1.77 12.48 -0.37
N ALA A 153 2.81 11.73 -0.02
CA ALA A 153 4.20 12.03 -0.36
C ALA A 153 4.35 12.19 -1.87
N GLU A 154 5.29 13.03 -2.30
CA GLU A 154 5.75 13.02 -3.69
C GLU A 154 6.50 11.70 -3.92
N ILE A 155 6.14 10.97 -4.97
CA ILE A 155 6.68 9.63 -5.25
C ILE A 155 7.48 9.69 -6.55
N HIS A 156 8.74 9.27 -6.49
CA HIS A 156 9.65 9.25 -7.64
C HIS A 156 10.14 7.83 -7.89
N PRO A 157 10.02 7.29 -9.11
CA PRO A 157 10.72 6.07 -9.47
C PRO A 157 12.23 6.34 -9.50
N VAL A 158 13.03 5.43 -8.93
CA VAL A 158 14.49 5.49 -8.99
C VAL A 158 15.04 4.33 -9.80
N ASP A 159 16.03 4.63 -10.62
CA ASP A 159 16.74 3.62 -11.41
C ASP A 159 18.03 3.24 -10.67
N PRO A 160 18.13 2.01 -10.11
CA PRO A 160 19.31 1.58 -9.36
C PRO A 160 20.57 1.49 -10.25
N LYS A 161 20.41 1.45 -11.58
CA LYS A 161 21.49 1.38 -12.57
C LYS A 161 22.00 2.76 -12.99
N LYS A 162 21.31 3.86 -12.65
CA LYS A 162 21.79 5.23 -12.89
C LYS A 162 22.63 5.72 -11.73
N GLU A 163 23.85 6.16 -12.00
CA GLU A 163 24.63 6.98 -11.06
C GLU A 163 24.00 8.37 -10.97
N GLU A 164 23.74 8.87 -9.75
CA GLU A 164 23.45 10.29 -9.54
C GLU A 164 24.74 11.07 -9.85
N ALA A 165 24.67 11.98 -10.83
CA ALA A 165 25.76 12.87 -11.22
C ALA A 165 26.01 13.99 -10.21
#